data_AF-A0A835LEL5-F1
#
_entry.id   AF-A0A835LEL5-F1
#
_cell.length_a   1.000
_cell.length_b   1.000
_cell.length_c   1.000
_cell.angle_alpha   90.00
_cell.angle_beta   90.00
_cell.angle_gamma   90.00
#
_symmetry.space_group_name_H-M   'P 1'
#
loop_
_entity.id
_entity.type
_entity.pdbx_description
1 polymer ?
#
loop_
_entity_poly.entity_id
_entity_poly.type
_entity_poly.pdbx_seq_one_letter_code
_entity_poly.pdbx_strand_id
1 'polypeptide(L)'
;MIIQVEDKVSVKNLVAFDLSSHLLSYELSLSNPSSLVNVSIDVSSMDCQLGRKFLRGICGVKDLILTDISFMAFSWANLTAMLKFSSLKHLTLYLETVYFTVENLTELLCNMPNIQSLLFINAHRFAFGKHGWTLGTTSQPILSNRKSVKFDEFYGVEKELSVVEVLFEESRRPWRK
;
A
#
# COMPACT_ATOMS: atom_id res chain seq x y z
N MET A 1 20.46 -6.70 -11.16
CA MET A 1 20.92 -5.76 -12.21
C MET A 1 20.62 -4.37 -11.70
N ILE A 2 21.62 -3.65 -11.19
CA ILE A 2 21.46 -2.28 -10.71
C ILE A 2 21.44 -1.40 -11.96
N ILE A 3 20.28 -0.88 -12.31
CA ILE A 3 20.17 0.05 -13.43
C ILE A 3 20.59 1.43 -12.88
N GLN A 4 21.85 1.82 -13.09
CA GLN A 4 22.23 3.24 -13.00
C GLN A 4 21.60 3.94 -14.20
N VAL A 5 20.56 4.74 -13.98
CA VAL A 5 19.91 5.49 -15.05
C VAL A 5 20.01 6.98 -14.73
N GLU A 6 20.99 7.66 -15.33
CA GLU A 6 20.98 9.12 -15.52
C GLU A 6 20.02 9.55 -16.65
N ASP A 7 19.46 8.59 -17.39
CA ASP A 7 18.51 8.78 -18.47
C ASP A 7 17.03 8.68 -18.04
N LYS A 8 16.15 9.44 -18.71
CA LYS A 8 14.70 9.28 -18.55
C LYS A 8 14.28 7.88 -19.01
N VAL A 9 13.85 7.01 -18.10
CA VAL A 9 13.25 5.73 -18.48
C VAL A 9 11.90 5.98 -19.16
N SER A 10 11.83 5.70 -20.46
CA SER A 10 10.57 5.68 -21.21
C SER A 10 9.80 4.41 -20.85
N VAL A 11 8.66 4.57 -20.17
CA VAL A 11 7.80 3.46 -19.75
C VAL A 11 6.53 3.36 -20.59
N LYS A 12 6.55 3.91 -21.81
CA LYS A 12 5.36 4.03 -22.67
C LYS A 12 4.65 2.70 -22.97
N ASN A 13 5.37 1.58 -22.94
CA ASN A 13 4.83 0.24 -23.16
C ASN A 13 5.07 -0.69 -21.95
N LEU A 14 5.49 -0.15 -20.80
CA LEU A 14 5.80 -0.95 -19.64
C LEU A 14 4.51 -1.26 -18.88
N VAL A 15 4.15 -2.54 -18.78
CA VAL A 15 2.93 -2.99 -18.08
C VAL A 15 3.21 -3.25 -16.60
N ALA A 16 4.41 -3.70 -16.27
CA ALA A 16 4.83 -4.04 -14.92
C ALA A 16 6.16 -3.35 -14.57
N PHE A 17 6.25 -2.81 -13.36
CA PHE A 17 7.44 -2.16 -12.83
C PHE A 17 7.72 -2.68 -11.42
N ASP A 18 8.98 -3.04 -11.15
CA ASP A 18 9.42 -3.48 -9.83
C ASP A 18 10.55 -2.57 -9.36
N LEU A 19 10.39 -2.03 -8.16
CA LEU A 19 11.33 -1.12 -7.53
C LEU A 19 11.73 -1.69 -6.19
N SER A 20 12.86 -2.40 -6.17
CA SER A 20 13.54 -2.81 -4.94
C SER A 20 14.83 -1.98 -4.78
N SER A 21 14.92 -1.18 -3.72
CA SER A 21 16.10 -0.38 -3.42
C SER A 21 16.18 0.03 -1.95
N HIS A 22 17.38 0.03 -1.38
CA HIS A 22 17.57 0.56 -0.02
C HIS A 22 17.28 2.08 0.08
N LEU A 23 17.51 2.81 -1.01
CA LEU A 23 17.27 4.26 -1.08
C LEU A 23 16.80 4.65 -2.48
N LEU A 24 15.70 5.41 -2.55
CA LEU A 24 15.35 6.15 -3.75
C LEU A 24 16.23 7.40 -3.85
N SER A 25 17.48 7.23 -4.27
CA SER A 25 18.49 8.30 -4.39
C SER A 25 18.56 8.94 -5.77
N TYR A 26 17.84 8.41 -6.76
CA TYR A 26 17.92 8.84 -8.15
C TYR A 26 16.58 9.35 -8.63
N GLU A 27 16.61 10.36 -9.51
CA GLU A 27 15.40 10.93 -10.09
C GLU A 27 14.77 9.97 -11.11
N LEU A 28 13.96 9.03 -10.62
CA LEU A 28 13.15 8.16 -11.46
C LEU A 28 12.01 8.96 -12.09
N SER A 29 12.29 9.56 -13.25
CA SER A 29 11.30 10.26 -14.06
C SER A 29 10.62 9.29 -15.02
N LEU A 30 9.56 8.62 -14.56
CA LEU A 30 8.72 7.78 -15.42
C LEU A 30 7.99 8.66 -16.44
N SER A 31 8.37 8.54 -17.72
CA SER A 31 7.69 9.24 -18.81
C SER A 31 6.62 8.34 -19.45
N ASN A 32 5.38 8.85 -19.56
CA ASN A 32 4.19 8.12 -20.03
C ASN A 32 3.81 6.88 -19.20
N PRO A 33 3.55 7.02 -17.89
CA PRO A 33 3.22 5.89 -17.01
C PRO A 33 1.80 5.34 -17.22
N SER A 34 1.02 5.87 -18.16
CA SER A 34 -0.37 5.45 -18.39
C SER A 34 -0.53 3.99 -18.80
N SER A 35 0.55 3.34 -19.26
CA SER A 35 0.57 1.92 -19.59
C SER A 35 0.88 1.00 -18.39
N LEU A 36 1.36 1.56 -17.28
CA LEU A 36 1.70 0.80 -16.08
C LEU A 36 0.43 0.31 -15.39
N VAL A 37 0.31 -1.01 -15.29
CA VAL A 37 -0.81 -1.67 -14.63
C VAL A 37 -0.37 -2.22 -13.27
N ASN A 38 0.81 -2.84 -13.24
CA ASN A 38 1.33 -3.55 -12.09
C ASN A 38 2.58 -2.84 -11.56
N VAL A 39 2.61 -2.55 -10.26
CA VAL A 39 3.79 -1.98 -9.61
C VAL A 39 4.12 -2.74 -8.34
N SER A 40 5.40 -3.03 -8.14
CA SER A 40 5.96 -3.55 -6.89
C SER A 40 6.91 -2.51 -6.31
N ILE A 41 6.76 -2.23 -5.02
CA ILE A 41 7.58 -1.26 -4.29
C ILE A 41 8.13 -1.92 -3.03
N ASP A 42 9.45 -1.97 -2.96
CA ASP A 42 10.23 -2.42 -1.82
C ASP A 42 11.40 -1.45 -1.57
N VAL A 43 11.17 -0.44 -0.73
CA VAL A 43 12.13 0.62 -0.44
C VAL A 43 12.22 0.94 1.04
N SER A 44 13.44 0.95 1.59
CA SER A 44 13.67 1.23 3.01
C SER A 44 13.83 2.71 3.35
N SER A 45 14.04 3.56 2.34
CA SER A 45 14.18 5.00 2.54
C SER A 45 13.81 5.77 1.27
N MET A 46 13.31 6.98 1.47
CA MET A 46 12.69 7.80 0.43
C MET A 46 13.02 9.27 0.64
N ASP A 47 13.64 9.91 -0.34
CA ASP A 47 13.66 11.37 -0.40
C ASP A 47 12.24 11.90 -0.68
N CYS A 48 11.83 12.93 0.05
CA CYS A 48 10.48 13.45 -0.04
C CYS A 48 10.15 13.94 -1.47
N GLN A 49 11.04 14.70 -2.12
CA GLN A 49 10.78 15.22 -3.46
C GLN A 49 10.74 14.12 -4.51
N LEU A 50 11.70 13.18 -4.46
CA LEU A 50 11.75 12.04 -5.37
C LEU A 50 10.53 11.13 -5.20
N GLY A 51 10.15 10.84 -3.96
CA GLY A 51 8.96 10.07 -3.63
C GLY A 51 7.69 10.72 -4.17
N ARG A 52 7.53 12.05 -4.04
CA ARG A 52 6.38 12.77 -4.63
C ARG A 52 6.30 12.57 -6.14
N LYS A 53 7.43 12.71 -6.84
CA LYS A 53 7.49 12.57 -8.29
C LYS A 53 7.17 11.14 -8.73
N PHE A 54 7.75 10.16 -8.04
CA PHE A 54 7.52 8.74 -8.28
C PHE A 54 6.05 8.36 -8.09
N LEU A 55 5.45 8.69 -6.93
CA LEU A 55 4.05 8.38 -6.62
C LEU A 55 3.06 9.01 -7.60
N ARG A 56 3.34 10.24 -8.07
CA ARG A 56 2.56 10.86 -9.15
C ARG A 56 2.66 10.09 -10.46
N GLY A 57 3.85 9.59 -10.78
CA GLY A 57 4.09 8.75 -11.95
C GLY A 57 3.20 7.51 -11.94
N ILE A 58 3.14 6.81 -10.81
CA ILE A 58 2.41 5.53 -10.71
C ILE A 58 0.93 5.65 -10.30
N CYS A 59 0.32 6.84 -10.32
CA CYS A 59 -1.04 7.04 -9.82
C CYS A 59 -2.15 6.21 -10.55
N GLY A 60 -1.88 5.78 -11.78
CA GLY A 60 -2.82 5.03 -12.65
C GLY A 60 -2.81 3.52 -12.48
N VAL A 61 -1.98 2.98 -11.59
CA VAL A 61 -1.81 1.54 -11.41
C VAL A 61 -3.09 0.86 -10.92
N LYS A 62 -3.27 -0.40 -11.31
CA LYS A 62 -4.40 -1.25 -10.90
C LYS A 62 -3.99 -2.28 -9.87
N ASP A 63 -2.75 -2.74 -9.93
CA ASP A 63 -2.20 -3.77 -9.08
C ASP A 63 -0.93 -3.23 -8.41
N LEU A 64 -0.93 -3.20 -7.07
CA LEU A 64 0.18 -2.71 -6.27
C LEU A 64 0.62 -3.78 -5.29
N ILE A 65 1.91 -4.08 -5.28
CA ILE A 65 2.60 -4.82 -4.23
C ILE A 65 3.39 -3.81 -3.42
N LEU A 66 3.19 -3.82 -2.11
CA LEU A 66 3.81 -2.87 -1.20
C LEU A 66 4.34 -3.61 0.03
N THR A 67 5.62 -3.39 0.36
CA THR A 67 6.17 -3.84 1.64
C THR A 67 5.78 -2.89 2.78
N ASP A 68 5.64 -3.41 3.99
CA ASP A 68 5.42 -2.59 5.18
C ASP A 68 6.56 -1.58 5.41
N ILE A 69 7.80 -1.99 5.14
CA ILE A 69 8.98 -1.13 5.15
C ILE A 69 8.78 0.08 4.21
N SER A 70 8.32 -0.15 2.99
CA SER A 70 8.03 0.92 2.02
C SER A 70 6.95 1.86 2.52
N PHE A 71 5.89 1.33 3.12
CA PHE A 71 4.86 2.16 3.72
C PHE A 71 5.42 3.05 4.82
N MET A 72 6.27 2.51 5.70
CA MET A 72 6.91 3.29 6.76
C MET A 72 7.83 4.37 6.20
N ALA A 73 8.57 4.07 5.14
CA ALA A 73 9.38 5.07 4.42
C ALA A 73 8.51 6.21 3.87
N PHE A 74 7.33 5.90 3.31
CA PHE A 74 6.37 6.92 2.89
C PHE A 74 5.83 7.73 4.07
N SER A 75 5.51 7.08 5.19
CA SER A 75 5.00 7.74 6.40
C SER A 75 6.04 8.72 6.96
N TRP A 76 7.29 8.29 7.13
CA TRP A 76 8.38 9.16 7.59
C TRP A 76 8.66 10.33 6.65
N ALA A 77 8.49 10.14 5.34
CA ALA A 77 8.62 11.20 4.35
C ALA A 77 7.37 12.09 4.23
N ASN A 78 6.31 11.85 5.03
CA ASN A 78 5.00 12.52 4.94
C ASN A 78 4.35 12.42 3.56
N LEU A 79 4.44 11.23 2.95
CA LEU A 79 3.95 10.94 1.59
C LEU A 79 2.73 10.02 1.55
N THR A 80 2.24 9.51 2.69
CA THR A 80 1.08 8.60 2.76
C THR A 80 -0.16 9.19 2.09
N ALA A 81 -0.42 10.48 2.31
CA ALA A 81 -1.52 11.21 1.66
C ALA A 81 -1.42 11.32 0.13
N MET A 82 -0.26 10.96 -0.45
CA MET A 82 -0.06 10.90 -1.90
C MET A 82 -0.29 9.51 -2.49
N LEU A 83 -0.53 8.49 -1.67
CA LEU A 83 -0.92 7.14 -2.09
C LEU A 83 -2.37 7.08 -2.59
N LYS A 84 -2.84 8.14 -3.27
CA LYS A 84 -4.20 8.29 -3.81
C LYS A 84 -4.34 7.57 -5.15
N PHE A 85 -4.29 6.25 -5.10
CA PHE A 85 -4.45 5.42 -6.30
C PHE A 85 -5.93 5.17 -6.60
N SER A 86 -6.56 6.12 -7.28
CA SER A 86 -7.98 6.01 -7.65
C SER A 86 -8.27 4.84 -8.60
N SER A 87 -7.27 4.40 -9.37
CA SER A 87 -7.39 3.28 -10.31
C SER A 87 -7.11 1.91 -9.67
N LEU A 88 -6.55 1.89 -8.45
CA LEU A 88 -6.12 0.66 -7.81
C LEU A 88 -7.30 -0.27 -7.52
N LYS A 89 -7.15 -1.54 -7.88
CA LYS A 89 -8.12 -2.62 -7.68
C LYS A 89 -7.56 -3.71 -6.79
N HIS A 90 -6.27 -3.99 -6.87
CA HIS A 90 -5.64 -5.07 -6.12
C HIS A 90 -4.45 -4.52 -5.35
N LEU A 91 -4.45 -4.77 -4.04
CA LEU A 91 -3.35 -4.43 -3.15
C LEU A 91 -2.83 -5.72 -2.52
N THR A 92 -1.53 -5.95 -2.65
CA THR A 92 -0.79 -6.99 -1.92
C THR A 92 0.11 -6.31 -0.92
N LEU A 93 -0.04 -6.66 0.35
CA LEU A 93 0.78 -6.18 1.46
C LEU A 93 1.71 -7.29 1.90
N TYR A 94 3.01 -7.05 1.75
CA TYR A 94 4.05 -7.96 2.21
C TYR A 94 4.60 -7.43 3.54
N LEU A 95 4.30 -8.13 4.63
CA LEU A 95 4.69 -7.71 5.97
C LEU A 95 6.01 -8.38 6.33
N GLU A 96 7.11 -7.63 6.31
CA GLU A 96 8.43 -8.13 6.68
C GLU A 96 8.78 -7.85 8.13
N THR A 97 8.23 -6.78 8.69
CA THR A 97 8.59 -6.29 10.02
C THR A 97 7.40 -6.36 10.98
N VAL A 98 7.69 -6.14 12.26
CA VAL A 98 6.69 -6.11 13.33
C VAL A 98 6.24 -4.69 13.68
N TYR A 99 6.40 -3.73 12.76
CA TYR A 99 6.08 -2.32 12.99
C TYR A 99 4.79 -1.86 12.33
N PHE A 100 4.25 -2.63 11.39
CA PHE A 100 3.03 -2.25 10.68
C PHE A 100 1.81 -2.42 11.57
N THR A 101 1.16 -1.29 11.91
CA THR A 101 0.01 -1.25 12.82
C THR A 101 -1.33 -1.18 12.08
N VAL A 102 -2.42 -1.23 12.84
CA VAL A 102 -3.79 -1.05 12.37
C VAL A 102 -4.02 0.36 11.83
N GLU A 103 -3.45 1.34 12.51
CA GLU A 103 -3.51 2.75 12.13
C GLU A 103 -2.83 2.93 10.77
N ASN A 104 -1.69 2.28 10.56
CA ASN A 104 -1.02 2.26 9.26
C ASN A 104 -1.89 1.62 8.17
N LEU A 105 -2.49 0.47 8.46
CA LEU A 105 -3.41 -0.19 7.52
C LEU A 105 -4.62 0.72 7.20
N THR A 106 -5.19 1.35 8.21
CA THR A 106 -6.35 2.24 8.06
C THR A 106 -5.99 3.45 7.22
N GLU A 107 -4.87 4.11 7.52
CA GLU A 107 -4.35 5.25 6.77
C GLU A 107 -4.11 4.86 5.30
N LEU A 108 -3.49 3.72 5.07
CA LEU A 108 -3.24 3.20 3.73
C LEU A 108 -4.54 2.99 2.95
N LEU A 109 -5.49 2.27 3.54
CA LEU A 109 -6.75 1.94 2.89
C LEU A 109 -7.64 3.17 2.67
N CYS A 110 -7.59 4.18 3.55
CA CYS A 110 -8.28 5.47 3.35
C CYS A 110 -7.85 6.17 2.06
N ASN A 111 -6.59 5.98 1.64
CA ASN A 111 -6.07 6.58 0.41
C ASN A 111 -6.42 5.76 -0.85
N MET A 112 -7.04 4.59 -0.71
CA MET A 112 -7.28 3.65 -1.82
C MET A 112 -8.75 3.18 -1.87
N PRO A 113 -9.70 4.10 -2.13
CA PRO A 113 -11.14 3.84 -1.95
C PRO A 113 -11.76 2.83 -2.93
N ASN A 114 -11.04 2.45 -3.98
CA ASN A 114 -11.56 1.60 -5.06
C ASN A 114 -10.99 0.18 -5.06
N ILE A 115 -10.27 -0.20 -3.99
CA ILE A 115 -9.72 -1.55 -3.84
C ILE A 115 -10.85 -2.57 -3.86
N GLN A 116 -10.66 -3.61 -4.67
CA GLN A 116 -11.54 -4.76 -4.77
C GLN A 116 -10.94 -6.00 -4.12
N SER A 117 -9.61 -6.13 -4.12
CA SER A 117 -8.92 -7.27 -3.50
C SER A 117 -7.77 -6.79 -2.62
N LEU A 118 -7.71 -7.34 -1.41
CA LEU A 118 -6.61 -7.15 -0.48
C LEU A 118 -5.98 -8.51 -0.16
N LEU A 119 -4.68 -8.66 -0.43
CA LEU A 119 -3.90 -9.84 -0.08
C LEU A 119 -2.87 -9.47 0.97
N PHE A 120 -2.85 -10.21 2.07
CA PHE A 120 -1.80 -10.13 3.08
C PHE A 120 -0.85 -11.31 2.94
N ILE A 121 0.44 -11.01 2.86
CA ILE A 121 1.52 -11.98 2.96
C ILE A 121 2.19 -11.75 4.32
N ASN A 122 2.40 -12.83 5.07
CA ASN A 122 2.96 -12.82 6.44
C ASN A 122 2.12 -12.00 7.46
N ALA A 123 0.79 -12.12 7.42
CA ALA A 123 -0.11 -11.37 8.31
C ALA A 123 0.17 -11.56 9.81
N HIS A 124 0.65 -12.72 10.25
CA HIS A 124 1.08 -12.96 11.63
C HIS A 124 2.10 -11.93 12.17
N ARG A 125 2.79 -11.17 11.29
CA ARG A 125 3.75 -10.13 11.68
C ARG A 125 3.15 -8.80 12.08
N PHE A 126 1.85 -8.57 11.94
CA PHE A 126 1.19 -7.33 12.39
C PHE A 126 1.61 -6.92 13.81
N ALA A 127 1.85 -5.63 13.99
CA ALA A 127 2.13 -5.05 15.30
C ALA A 127 0.82 -4.87 16.06
N PHE A 128 0.78 -5.27 17.33
CA PHE A 128 -0.29 -4.83 18.21
C PHE A 128 0.10 -3.50 18.83
N GLY A 129 -0.72 -2.46 18.61
CA GLY A 129 -0.74 -1.31 19.50
C GLY A 129 -1.12 -1.78 20.91
N LYS A 130 -0.58 -1.13 21.95
CA LYS A 130 -0.95 -1.38 23.35
C LYS A 130 -2.44 -1.11 23.67
N HIS A 131 -3.16 -0.54 22.72
CA HIS A 131 -4.58 -0.27 22.78
C HIS A 131 -5.22 -1.10 21.69
N GLY A 132 -6.23 -1.90 22.05
CA GLY A 132 -6.96 -2.74 21.12
C GLY A 132 -7.45 -1.96 19.90
N TRP A 133 -7.75 -2.68 18.82
CA TRP A 133 -8.07 -2.12 17.52
C TRP A 133 -9.34 -1.26 17.59
N THR A 134 -9.22 0.05 17.76
CA THR A 134 -10.36 0.97 17.63
C THR A 134 -10.15 1.83 16.40
N LEU A 135 -10.76 1.43 15.28
CA LEU A 135 -10.97 2.32 14.15
C LEU A 135 -11.70 3.57 14.66
N GLY A 136 -11.06 4.72 14.50
CA GLY A 136 -11.66 6.00 14.88
C GLY A 136 -13.09 6.13 14.35
N THR A 137 -13.95 6.78 15.12
CA THR A 137 -15.40 6.90 14.88
C THR A 137 -15.79 7.62 13.57
N THR A 138 -14.82 8.05 12.77
CA THR A 138 -14.99 8.92 11.60
C THR A 138 -14.58 8.30 10.26
N SER A 139 -14.20 7.02 10.24
CA SER A 139 -13.85 6.31 9.00
C SER A 139 -15.07 6.25 8.07
N GLN A 140 -15.02 6.96 6.93
CA GLN A 140 -15.86 6.64 5.77
C GLN A 140 -15.77 5.14 5.48
N PRO A 141 -16.76 4.48 4.86
CA PRO A 141 -16.69 3.05 4.59
C PRO A 141 -15.54 2.75 3.62
N ILE A 142 -14.35 2.53 4.20
CA ILE A 142 -13.05 2.32 3.54
C ILE A 142 -13.12 1.13 2.58
N LEU A 143 -14.07 0.24 2.82
CA LEU A 143 -14.12 -1.11 2.27
C LEU A 143 -15.41 -1.39 1.49
N SER A 144 -16.19 -0.35 1.19
CA SER A 144 -17.48 -0.44 0.49
C SER A 144 -17.39 -1.14 -0.88
N ASN A 145 -16.26 -1.02 -1.57
CA ASN A 145 -16.03 -1.60 -2.90
C ASN A 145 -15.29 -2.95 -2.88
N ARG A 146 -14.92 -3.44 -1.70
CA ARG A 146 -14.05 -4.61 -1.58
C ARG A 146 -14.83 -5.90 -1.78
N LYS A 147 -14.30 -6.76 -2.63
CA LYS A 147 -14.87 -8.07 -2.99
C LYS A 147 -14.16 -9.22 -2.28
N SER A 148 -12.86 -9.09 -2.03
CA SER A 148 -12.06 -10.16 -1.44
C SER A 148 -10.99 -9.64 -0.48
N VAL A 149 -10.80 -10.40 0.60
CA VAL A 149 -9.64 -10.33 1.48
C VAL A 149 -9.05 -11.72 1.53
N LYS A 150 -7.74 -11.85 1.30
CA LYS A 150 -7.02 -13.11 1.38
C LYS A 150 -5.80 -12.96 2.28
N PHE A 151 -5.50 -14.02 3.00
CA PHE A 151 -4.27 -14.21 3.74
C PHE A 151 -3.55 -15.37 3.05
N ASP A 152 -2.28 -15.17 2.66
CA ASP A 152 -1.50 -16.22 2.00
C ASP A 152 -1.15 -17.33 3.00
N GLU A 153 -0.73 -16.91 4.19
CA GLU A 153 -0.57 -17.75 5.36
C GLU A 153 -1.48 -17.22 6.46
N PHE A 154 -2.38 -18.06 6.95
CA PHE A 154 -3.28 -17.75 8.06
C PHE A 154 -3.14 -18.82 9.14
N TYR A 155 -2.51 -18.47 10.24
CA TYR A 155 -2.26 -19.34 11.37
C TYR A 155 -3.39 -19.27 12.42
N GLY A 156 -4.31 -18.32 12.28
CA GLY A 156 -5.40 -18.10 13.24
C GLY A 156 -4.91 -17.51 14.55
N VAL A 157 -3.75 -16.85 14.54
CA VAL A 157 -3.23 -16.17 15.73
C VAL A 157 -4.05 -14.90 16.01
N GLU A 158 -4.06 -14.47 17.27
CA GLU A 158 -4.82 -13.30 17.73
C GLU A 158 -4.63 -12.09 16.81
N LYS A 159 -3.39 -11.82 16.37
CA LYS A 159 -3.04 -10.74 15.44
C LYS A 159 -3.84 -10.78 14.14
N GLU A 160 -3.88 -11.94 13.51
CA GLU A 160 -4.55 -12.13 12.23
C GLU A 160 -6.07 -12.04 12.42
N LEU A 161 -6.59 -12.61 13.51
CA LEU A 161 -8.00 -12.52 13.87
C LEU A 161 -8.43 -11.06 14.08
N SER A 162 -7.62 -10.24 14.74
CA SER A 162 -7.92 -8.81 14.91
C SER A 162 -7.96 -8.05 13.59
N VAL A 163 -7.06 -8.38 12.64
CA VAL A 163 -7.12 -7.83 11.26
C VAL A 163 -8.46 -8.20 10.63
N VAL A 164 -8.80 -9.48 10.68
CA VAL A 164 -10.04 -10.01 10.12
C VAL A 164 -11.26 -9.30 10.71
N GLU A 165 -11.34 -9.19 12.04
CA GLU A 165 -12.41 -8.50 12.76
C GLU A 165 -12.57 -7.05 12.28
N VAL A 166 -11.50 -6.27 12.24
CA VAL A 166 -11.57 -4.88 11.78
C VAL A 166 -12.00 -4.76 10.33
N LEU A 167 -11.50 -5.62 9.44
CA LEU A 167 -11.93 -5.61 8.05
C LEU A 167 -13.41 -6.02 7.91
N PHE A 168 -13.92 -6.91 8.78
CA PHE A 168 -15.32 -7.32 8.81
C PHE A 168 -16.24 -6.26 9.41
N GLU A 169 -15.87 -5.61 10.52
CA GLU A 169 -16.67 -4.56 11.15
C GLU A 169 -16.94 -3.41 10.17
N GLU A 170 -15.92 -2.98 9.44
CA GLU A 170 -16.05 -1.95 8.42
C GLU A 170 -16.97 -2.36 7.26
N SER A 171 -17.06 -3.64 6.94
CA SER A 171 -17.99 -4.13 5.91
C SER A 171 -19.45 -4.13 6.38
N ARG A 172 -19.69 -4.13 7.69
CA ARG A 172 -21.04 -4.20 8.29
C ARG A 172 -21.63 -2.84 8.62
N ARG A 173 -20.83 -1.76 8.66
CA ARG A 173 -21.32 -0.42 9.00
C ARG A 173 -22.34 0.04 7.94
N PRO A 174 -23.63 0.23 8.30
CA PRO A 174 -24.65 0.62 7.34
C PRO A 174 -24.40 2.04 6.84
N TRP A 175 -24.70 2.28 5.56
CA TRP A 175 -24.68 3.61 4.95
C TRP A 175 -25.59 4.55 5.76
N ARG A 176 -25.02 5.42 6.59
CA ARG A 176 -25.76 6.54 7.15
C ARG A 176 -25.94 7.55 6.01
N LYS A 177 -27.14 7.57 5.43
CA LYS A 177 -27.61 8.56 4.46
C LYS A 177 -27.73 9.93 5.10
#